data_AF-A0A5Q0UQW5-F1
#
_entry.id   AF-A0A5Q0UQW5-F1
#
_cell.length_a   1.000
_cell.length_b   1.000
_cell.length_c   1.000
_cell.angle_alpha   90.00
_cell.angle_beta   90.00
_cell.angle_gamma   90.00
#
_symmetry.space_group_name_H-M   'P 1'
#
loop_
_entity.id
_entity.type
_entity.pdbx_description
1 polymer ?
#
loop_
_entity_poly.entity_id
_entity_poly.type
_entity_poly.pdbx_seq_one_letter_code
_entity_poly.pdbx_strand_id
1 'polypeptide(L)'
;MTMFMMALGDDSPPPTAALWAKYVGDEGPESYMMQGMALHMMYGVGAGAVFAVGVTALSLGVGAGALGTSLLWAVIYGLGLTVVGAVFWMRVVLAMEPEPKMVGLFALFHLVYGLVLGATVTYVPL
;
A
#
# COMPACT_ATOMS: atom_id res chain seq x y z
N MET A 1 4.60 5.89 -2.93
CA MET A 1 3.70 5.13 -3.81
C MET A 1 2.56 5.98 -4.36
N THR A 2 1.79 6.70 -3.53
CA THR A 2 0.59 7.46 -3.96
C THR A 2 0.79 8.36 -5.18
N MET A 3 1.81 9.22 -5.18
CA MET A 3 2.11 10.09 -6.35
C MET A 3 2.66 9.34 -7.57
N PHE A 4 3.36 8.22 -7.35
CA PHE A 4 3.92 7.41 -8.45
C PHE A 4 2.85 6.64 -9.21
N MET A 5 1.71 6.34 -8.58
CA MET A 5 0.56 5.73 -9.25
C MET A 5 -0.05 6.68 -10.28
N MET A 6 -0.10 7.98 -10.00
CA MET A 6 -0.56 8.98 -10.97
C MET A 6 0.37 9.11 -12.18
N ALA A 7 1.68 9.02 -11.97
CA ALA A 7 2.67 9.17 -13.05
C ALA A 7 2.79 7.95 -13.99
N LEU A 8 2.24 6.80 -13.60
CA LEU A 8 2.37 5.52 -14.31
C LEU A 8 1.03 4.91 -14.71
N GLY A 9 -0.09 5.54 -14.32
CA GLY A 9 -1.46 5.17 -14.70
C GLY A 9 -1.95 5.92 -15.94
N ASP A 10 -3.06 5.46 -16.49
CA ASP A 10 -3.82 6.07 -17.58
C ASP A 10 -4.74 7.22 -17.11
N ASP A 11 -4.31 7.97 -16.09
CA ASP A 11 -5.12 8.93 -15.32
C ASP A 11 -6.32 8.32 -14.56
N SER A 12 -6.43 6.98 -14.48
CA SER A 12 -7.51 6.35 -13.71
C SER A 12 -7.44 6.69 -12.21
N PRO A 13 -8.60 6.92 -11.57
CA PRO A 13 -8.67 7.19 -10.15
C PRO A 13 -8.13 6.00 -9.33
N PRO A 14 -7.47 6.23 -8.19
CA PRO A 14 -7.02 5.13 -7.34
C PRO A 14 -8.24 4.33 -6.82
N PRO A 15 -8.12 3.05 -6.47
CA PRO A 15 -9.25 2.26 -5.94
C PRO A 15 -9.91 2.88 -4.71
N THR A 16 -9.17 3.69 -3.95
CA THR A 16 -9.67 4.45 -2.81
C THR A 16 -10.64 5.57 -3.21
N ALA A 17 -10.59 6.08 -4.43
CA ALA A 17 -11.63 6.97 -4.97
C ALA A 17 -12.91 6.19 -5.27
N ALA A 18 -12.81 4.94 -5.73
CA ALA A 18 -13.98 4.06 -5.85
C ALA A 18 -14.59 3.74 -4.48
N LEU A 19 -13.77 3.62 -3.43
CA LEU A 19 -14.25 3.50 -2.06
C LEU A 19 -15.02 4.75 -1.61
N TRP A 20 -14.49 5.94 -1.87
CA TRP A 20 -15.17 7.20 -1.54
C TRP A 20 -16.49 7.33 -2.29
N ALA A 21 -16.47 7.11 -3.61
CA ALA A 21 -17.67 7.15 -4.46
C ALA A 21 -18.75 6.18 -3.96
N LYS A 22 -18.38 4.95 -3.58
CA LYS A 22 -19.33 3.92 -3.16
C LYS A 22 -20.02 4.21 -1.82
N TYR A 23 -19.31 4.82 -0.87
CA TYR A 23 -19.79 4.92 0.52
C TYR A 23 -20.06 6.34 1.01
N VAL A 24 -19.58 7.36 0.32
CA VAL A 24 -19.66 8.76 0.75
C VAL A 24 -20.19 9.66 -0.36
N GLY A 25 -19.74 9.45 -1.59
CA GLY A 25 -20.09 10.26 -2.75
C GLY A 25 -21.44 9.91 -3.38
N ASP A 26 -21.84 10.75 -4.33
CA ASP A 26 -23.01 10.64 -5.19
C ASP A 26 -22.66 10.61 -6.70
N GLU A 27 -21.40 10.87 -7.04
CA GLU A 27 -20.85 10.80 -8.40
C GLU A 27 -19.90 9.60 -8.60
N GLY A 28 -19.33 9.47 -9.81
CA GLY A 28 -18.35 8.41 -10.12
C GLY A 28 -16.97 8.65 -9.47
N PRO A 29 -16.09 7.62 -9.43
CA PRO A 29 -14.76 7.70 -8.82
C PRO A 29 -13.87 8.84 -9.34
N GLU A 30 -14.03 9.20 -10.62
CA GLU A 30 -13.36 10.31 -11.29
C GLU A 30 -13.61 11.66 -10.60
N SER A 31 -14.78 11.87 -10.01
CA SER A 31 -15.11 13.10 -9.27
C SER A 31 -14.45 13.17 -7.89
N TYR A 32 -13.86 12.07 -7.42
CA TYR A 32 -13.29 11.95 -6.07
C TYR A 32 -11.80 11.57 -6.05
N MET A 33 -11.06 11.89 -7.10
CA MET A 33 -9.62 11.59 -7.21
C MET A 33 -8.83 12.09 -5.99
N MET A 34 -9.06 13.34 -5.55
CA MET A 34 -8.32 13.94 -4.44
C MET A 34 -8.60 13.23 -3.11
N GLN A 35 -9.85 12.87 -2.86
CA GLN A 35 -10.27 12.13 -1.68
C GLN A 35 -9.69 10.72 -1.70
N GLY A 36 -9.69 10.06 -2.86
CA GLY A 36 -9.03 8.78 -3.05
C GLY A 36 -7.53 8.85 -2.78
N MET A 37 -6.84 9.87 -3.28
CA MET A 37 -5.41 10.10 -3.03
C MET A 37 -5.12 10.31 -1.54
N ALA A 38 -5.93 11.13 -0.86
CA ALA A 38 -5.80 11.35 0.58
C ALA A 38 -6.01 10.06 1.38
N LEU A 39 -7.06 9.30 1.08
CA LEU A 39 -7.32 8.00 1.69
C LEU A 39 -6.16 7.03 1.47
N HIS A 40 -5.63 6.94 0.26
CA HIS A 40 -4.50 6.07 -0.05
C HIS A 40 -3.23 6.48 0.69
N MET A 41 -2.97 7.79 0.81
CA MET A 41 -1.88 8.31 1.63
C MET A 41 -2.04 7.90 3.10
N MET A 42 -3.21 8.15 3.70
CA MET A 42 -3.47 7.81 5.10
C MET A 42 -3.36 6.31 5.35
N TYR A 43 -3.91 5.49 4.45
CA TYR A 43 -3.76 4.04 4.48
C TYR A 43 -2.28 3.64 4.41
N GLY A 44 -1.50 4.23 3.51
CA GLY A 44 -0.07 4.01 3.40
C GLY A 44 0.68 4.38 4.68
N VAL A 45 0.42 5.56 5.27
CA VAL A 45 1.05 5.96 6.54
C VAL A 45 0.71 4.97 7.66
N GLY A 46 -0.57 4.59 7.78
CA GLY A 46 -1.02 3.60 8.77
C GLY A 46 -0.36 2.24 8.56
N ALA A 47 -0.30 1.75 7.33
CA ALA A 47 0.37 0.50 6.99
C ALA A 47 1.86 0.53 7.32
N GLY A 48 2.55 1.65 7.08
CA GLY A 48 3.96 1.81 7.44
C GLY A 48 4.19 1.81 8.94
N ALA A 49 3.33 2.49 9.70
CA ALA A 49 3.37 2.49 11.16
C ALA A 49 3.13 1.08 11.72
N VAL A 50 2.14 0.34 11.20
CA VAL A 50 1.88 -1.06 11.57
C VAL A 50 3.09 -1.94 11.31
N PHE A 51 3.74 -1.80 10.16
CA PHE A 51 4.97 -2.54 9.86
C PHE A 51 6.08 -2.21 10.86
N ALA A 52 6.40 -0.93 11.02
CA ALA A 52 7.51 -0.49 11.87
C ALA A 52 7.31 -0.91 13.34
N VAL A 53 6.11 -0.70 13.88
CA VAL A 53 5.77 -1.14 15.25
C VAL A 53 5.79 -2.67 15.34
N GLY A 54 5.23 -3.37 14.36
CA GLY A 54 5.16 -4.83 14.35
C GLY A 54 6.53 -5.49 14.34
N VAL A 55 7.44 -5.08 13.45
CA VAL A 55 8.79 -5.67 13.37
C VAL A 55 9.62 -5.35 14.61
N THR A 56 9.48 -4.15 15.19
CA THR A 56 10.16 -3.77 16.43
C THR A 56 9.63 -4.56 17.63
N ALA A 57 8.31 -4.57 17.83
CA ALA A 57 7.68 -5.25 18.97
C ALA A 57 7.94 -6.76 18.96
N LEU A 58 8.03 -7.37 17.77
CA LEU A 58 8.29 -8.79 17.59
C LEU A 58 9.79 -9.12 17.43
N SER A 59 10.68 -8.12 17.50
CA SER A 59 12.13 -8.29 17.32
C SER A 59 12.50 -8.98 16.00
N LEU A 60 11.78 -8.67 14.92
CA LEU A 60 11.91 -9.30 13.60
C LEU A 60 13.02 -8.66 12.75
N GLY A 61 14.23 -8.56 13.31
CA GLY A 61 15.39 -8.00 12.63
C GLY A 61 15.27 -6.49 12.43
N VAL A 62 15.58 -5.75 13.48
CA VAL A 62 15.59 -4.27 13.48
C VAL A 62 16.97 -3.78 13.93
N GLY A 63 17.45 -2.66 13.39
CA GLY A 63 18.73 -2.05 13.75
C GLY A 63 19.92 -2.45 12.86
N ALA A 64 21.08 -1.83 13.14
CA ALA A 64 22.28 -1.98 12.35
C ALA A 64 22.77 -3.44 12.34
N GLY A 65 22.87 -4.04 11.15
CA GLY A 65 23.24 -5.44 10.94
C GLY A 65 22.07 -6.37 10.59
N ALA A 66 20.83 -5.91 10.72
CA ALA A 66 19.63 -6.71 10.43
C ALA A 66 19.09 -6.56 8.99
N LEU A 67 19.77 -5.83 8.10
CA LEU A 67 19.25 -5.43 6.78
C LEU A 67 18.60 -6.58 6.01
N GLY A 68 19.26 -7.75 5.93
CA GLY A 68 18.71 -8.90 5.20
C GLY A 68 17.35 -9.36 5.74
N THR A 69 17.22 -9.43 7.08
CA THR A 69 15.98 -9.82 7.76
C THR A 69 14.92 -8.73 7.63
N SER A 70 15.30 -7.45 7.78
CA SER A 70 14.37 -6.32 7.59
C SER A 70 13.77 -6.31 6.18
N LEU A 71 14.61 -6.53 5.16
CA LEU A 71 14.17 -6.56 3.76
C LEU A 71 13.29 -7.78 3.47
N LEU A 72 13.58 -8.94 4.06
CA LEU A 72 12.74 -10.12 3.94
C LEU A 72 11.32 -9.84 4.46
N TRP A 73 11.20 -9.31 5.67
CA TRP A 73 9.89 -8.97 6.25
C TRP A 73 9.18 -7.87 5.48
N ALA A 74 9.92 -6.88 4.97
CA ALA A 74 9.40 -5.85 4.09
C ALA A 74 8.80 -6.41 2.79
N VAL A 75 9.46 -7.40 2.17
CA VAL A 75 8.93 -8.07 0.96
C VAL A 75 7.67 -8.85 1.29
N ILE A 76 7.67 -9.64 2.36
CA ILE A 76 6.48 -10.39 2.82
C ILE A 76 5.33 -9.43 3.09
N TYR A 77 5.60 -8.31 3.77
CA TYR A 77 4.60 -7.30 4.08
C TYR A 77 4.05 -6.62 2.82
N GLY A 78 4.91 -6.22 1.88
CA GLY A 78 4.49 -5.63 0.60
C GLY A 78 3.62 -6.58 -0.24
N LEU A 79 3.96 -7.87 -0.28
CA LEU A 79 3.11 -8.88 -0.92
C LEU A 79 1.76 -9.03 -0.19
N GLY A 80 1.77 -9.02 1.14
CA GLY A 80 0.56 -9.00 1.96
C GLY A 80 -0.36 -7.81 1.63
N LEU A 81 0.21 -6.60 1.55
CA LEU A 81 -0.54 -5.40 1.16
C LEU A 81 -1.13 -5.52 -0.26
N THR A 82 -0.41 -6.15 -1.18
CA THR A 82 -0.93 -6.42 -2.54
C THR A 82 -2.16 -7.32 -2.49
N VAL A 83 -2.11 -8.40 -1.70
CA VAL A 83 -3.26 -9.29 -1.51
C VAL A 83 -4.42 -8.56 -0.85
N VAL A 84 -4.16 -7.76 0.19
CA VAL A 84 -5.21 -6.96 0.84
C VAL A 84 -5.83 -5.95 -0.13
N GLY A 85 -5.04 -5.27 -0.96
CA GLY A 85 -5.53 -4.37 -1.99
C GLY A 85 -6.41 -5.08 -3.03
N ALA A 86 -5.88 -6.13 -3.65
CA ALA A 86 -6.56 -6.82 -4.76
C ALA A 86 -7.74 -7.69 -4.30
N VAL A 87 -7.62 -8.40 -3.18
CA VAL A 87 -8.66 -9.33 -2.73
C VAL A 87 -9.63 -8.63 -1.79
N PHE A 88 -9.15 -8.08 -0.68
CA PHE A 88 -10.04 -7.52 0.33
C PHE A 88 -10.69 -6.22 -0.16
N TRP A 89 -9.91 -5.23 -0.59
CA TRP A 89 -10.47 -3.95 -1.02
C TRP A 89 -11.21 -4.06 -2.35
N MET A 90 -10.57 -4.57 -3.41
CA MET A 90 -11.21 -4.61 -4.73
C MET A 90 -12.32 -5.67 -4.81
N ARG A 91 -12.00 -6.97 -4.65
CA ARG A 91 -13.01 -8.02 -4.83
C ARG A 91 -14.10 -8.01 -3.77
N VAL A 92 -13.73 -7.94 -2.49
CA VAL A 92 -14.71 -8.11 -1.40
C VAL A 92 -15.46 -6.81 -1.11
N VAL A 93 -14.75 -5.73 -0.82
CA VAL A 93 -15.39 -4.47 -0.40
C VAL A 93 -16.00 -3.72 -1.59
N LEU A 94 -15.26 -3.58 -2.69
CA LEU A 94 -15.71 -2.82 -3.85
C LEU A 94 -16.54 -3.65 -4.83
N ALA A 95 -16.50 -4.99 -4.75
CA ALA A 95 -17.09 -5.89 -5.75
C ALA A 95 -16.53 -5.64 -7.16
N MET A 96 -15.23 -5.39 -7.23
CA MET A 96 -14.46 -5.10 -8.44
C MET A 96 -13.46 -6.22 -8.69
N GLU A 97 -13.45 -6.77 -9.91
CA GLU A 97 -12.45 -7.77 -10.30
C GLU A 97 -11.12 -7.10 -10.68
N PRO A 98 -10.01 -7.40 -9.99
CA PRO A 98 -8.72 -6.81 -10.28
C PRO A 98 -8.11 -7.44 -11.54
N GLU A 99 -7.83 -6.62 -12.54
CA GLU A 99 -7.15 -7.06 -13.75
C GLU A 99 -5.70 -7.48 -13.46
N PRO A 100 -5.16 -8.53 -14.12
CA PRO A 100 -3.79 -9.01 -13.87
C PRO A 100 -2.71 -7.93 -14.00
N LYS A 101 -2.85 -7.02 -14.98
CA LYS A 101 -1.93 -5.89 -15.17
C LYS A 101 -1.95 -4.95 -13.95
N MET A 102 -3.13 -4.64 -13.43
CA MET A 102 -3.29 -3.80 -12.24
C MET A 102 -2.69 -4.47 -11.00
N VAL A 103 -2.92 -5.78 -10.81
CA VAL A 103 -2.32 -6.55 -9.72
C VAL A 103 -0.80 -6.53 -9.79
N GLY A 104 -0.23 -6.67 -11.00
CA GLY A 104 1.22 -6.58 -11.21
C GLY A 104 1.80 -5.22 -10.82
N LEU A 105 1.12 -4.13 -11.19
CA LEU A 105 1.51 -2.78 -10.76
C LEU A 105 1.36 -2.57 -9.26
N PHE A 106 0.29 -3.09 -8.63
CA PHE A 106 0.15 -3.06 -7.18
C PHE A 106 1.31 -3.79 -6.52
N ALA A 107 1.65 -4.99 -6.99
CA ALA A 107 2.77 -5.76 -6.46
C ALA A 107 4.07 -4.96 -6.53
N LEU A 108 4.38 -4.37 -7.69
CA LEU A 108 5.57 -3.54 -7.87
C LEU A 108 5.63 -2.39 -6.85
N PHE A 109 4.58 -1.59 -6.74
CA PHE A 109 4.59 -0.43 -5.85
C PHE A 109 4.62 -0.82 -4.37
N HIS A 110 3.92 -1.88 -3.97
CA HIS A 110 3.96 -2.36 -2.59
C HIS A 110 5.30 -2.99 -2.25
N LEU A 111 5.98 -3.65 -3.19
CA LEU A 111 7.35 -4.13 -2.99
C LEU A 111 8.33 -2.96 -2.82
N VAL A 112 8.28 -1.95 -3.68
CA VAL A 112 9.12 -0.75 -3.53
C VAL A 112 8.85 -0.07 -2.19
N TYR A 113 7.57 0.10 -1.84
CA TYR A 113 7.17 0.68 -0.56
C TYR A 113 7.70 -0.13 0.63
N GLY A 114 7.52 -1.46 0.61
CA GLY A 114 8.04 -2.37 1.63
C GLY A 114 9.55 -2.27 1.75
N LEU A 115 10.30 -2.34 0.64
CA LEU A 115 11.76 -2.24 0.65
C LEU A 115 12.25 -0.93 1.26
N VAL A 116 11.61 0.19 0.93
CA VAL A 116 11.92 1.49 1.54
C VAL A 116 11.66 1.45 3.05
N LEU A 117 10.51 0.92 3.49
CA LEU A 117 10.23 0.76 4.93
C LEU A 117 11.25 -0.14 5.63
N GLY A 118 11.59 -1.30 5.05
CA GLY A 118 12.57 -2.24 5.59
C GLY A 118 13.95 -1.61 5.75
N ALA A 119 14.39 -0.83 4.76
CA ALA A 119 15.61 -0.05 4.86
C ALA A 119 15.49 1.03 5.96
N THR A 120 14.38 1.76 6.02
CA THR A 120 14.15 2.80 7.04
C THR A 120 14.23 2.23 8.45
N VAL A 121 13.50 1.15 8.78
CA VAL A 121 13.53 0.57 10.13
C VAL A 121 14.89 -0.04 10.50
N THR A 122 15.71 -0.39 9.51
CA THR A 122 17.08 -0.86 9.75
C THR A 122 17.98 0.27 10.26
N TYR A 123 17.86 1.46 9.68
CA TYR A 123 18.76 2.59 9.95
C TYR A 123 18.17 3.67 10.86
N VAL A 124 16.85 3.67 11.02
CA VAL A 124 16.07 4.57 11.87
C VAL A 124 15.11 3.71 12.71
N PRO A 125 15.63 2.95 13.68
CA PRO A 125 14.79 2.16 14.58
C PRO A 125 13.94 3.06 15.48
N LEU A 126 12.80 2.53 15.93
CA LEU A 126 11.87 3.18 16.87
C LEU A 126 12.44 3.22 18.31
#